data_AF-A0AAW4PE87-F1
#
_entry.id   AF-A0AAW4PE87-F1
#
_cell.length_a   1.000
_cell.length_b   1.000
_cell.length_c   1.000
_cell.angle_alpha   90.00
_cell.angle_beta   90.00
_cell.angle_gamma   90.00
#
_symmetry.space_group_name_H-M   'P 1'
#
loop_
_entity.id
_entity.type
_entity.pdbx_description
1 polymer ?
#
loop_
_entity_poly.entity_id
_entity_poly.type
_entity_poly.pdbx_seq_one_letter_code
_entity_poly.pdbx_strand_id
1 'polypeptide(L)'
;MLVQAGLDYDVVRDELEAQIERLGNDQFATFANEALVELEKRYGVSTPIEDRVQELTHRYYRGLEIFQTLDESITVNELAAELELDTDEVHDRLAYLSTFDRIRRDGDTVRSVE
;
A
#
# COMPACT_ATOMS: atom_id res chain seq x y z
N MET A 1 -6.29 13.56 21.90
CA MET A 1 -5.57 14.79 22.30
C MET A 1 -4.44 14.96 21.30
N LEU A 2 -4.35 16.07 20.57
CA LEU A 2 -3.27 16.30 19.60
C LEU A 2 -2.02 16.73 20.39
N VAL A 3 -1.02 15.85 20.47
CA VAL A 3 0.28 16.18 21.07
C VAL A 3 1.21 16.64 19.95
N GLN A 4 1.53 17.93 19.92
CA GLN A 4 2.55 18.45 19.03
C GLN A 4 3.92 18.03 19.60
N ALA A 5 4.50 16.97 19.04
CA ALA A 5 5.82 16.45 19.46
C ALA A 5 6.99 17.38 19.09
N GLY A 6 6.73 18.60 18.61
CA GLY A 6 7.74 19.47 18.00
C GLY A 6 8.28 18.94 16.66
N LEU A 7 7.67 17.88 16.13
CA LEU A 7 7.97 17.31 14.83
C LEU A 7 7.30 18.12 13.73
N ASP A 8 8.08 18.39 12.68
CA ASP A 8 7.56 18.92 11.44
C ASP A 8 6.99 17.75 10.62
N TYR A 9 5.66 17.63 10.62
CA TYR A 9 4.96 16.53 9.94
C TYR A 9 4.99 16.66 8.42
N ASP A 10 5.29 17.84 7.87
CA ASP A 10 5.50 18.01 6.44
C ASP A 10 6.82 17.35 6.05
N VAL A 11 7.90 17.57 6.82
CA VAL A 11 9.19 16.88 6.62
C VAL A 11 9.05 15.36 6.77
N VAL A 12 8.25 14.88 7.73
CA VAL A 12 8.01 13.44 7.89
C VAL A 12 7.26 12.87 6.68
N ARG A 13 6.30 13.61 6.13
CA ARG A 13 5.56 13.21 4.94
C ARG A 13 6.48 13.17 3.71
N ASP A 14 7.33 14.17 3.53
CA ASP A 14 8.29 14.23 2.43
C ASP A 14 9.26 13.04 2.48
N GLU A 15 9.78 12.70 3.68
CA GLU A 15 10.66 11.54 3.83
C GLU A 15 9.91 10.22 3.59
N LEU A 16 8.64 10.11 4.00
CA LEU A 16 7.81 8.95 3.71
C LEU A 16 7.69 8.73 2.19
N GLU A 17 7.41 9.79 1.43
CA GLU A 17 7.31 9.72 -0.03
C GLU A 17 8.66 9.36 -0.67
N ALA A 18 9.76 9.95 -0.18
CA ALA A 18 11.11 9.61 -0.65
C ALA A 18 11.48 8.14 -0.39
N GLN A 19 11.05 7.56 0.73
CA GLN A 19 11.29 6.14 1.02
C GLN A 19 10.46 5.23 0.13
N ILE A 20 9.21 5.60 -0.17
CA ILE A 20 8.34 4.86 -1.10
C ILE A 20 8.97 4.80 -2.49
N GLU A 21 9.49 5.92 -2.98
CA GLU A 21 10.17 5.99 -4.27
C GLU A 21 11.44 5.11 -4.27
N ARG A 22 12.26 5.19 -3.22
CA ARG A 22 13.52 4.42 -3.11
C ARG A 22 13.30 2.92 -3.01
N LEU A 23 12.26 2.49 -2.28
CA LEU A 23 11.94 1.08 -2.09
C LEU A 23 11.10 0.51 -3.24
N GLY A 24 10.52 1.38 -4.07
CA GLY A 24 9.63 0.98 -5.15
C GLY A 24 8.36 0.31 -4.64
N ASN A 25 7.85 0.72 -3.47
CA ASN A 25 6.55 0.32 -2.94
C ASN A 25 6.24 1.03 -1.60
N ASP A 26 5.03 0.82 -1.11
CA ASP A 26 4.55 1.38 0.16
C ASP A 26 4.91 0.57 1.42
N GLN A 27 5.82 -0.43 1.35
CA GLN A 27 6.14 -1.29 2.49
C GLN A 27 6.60 -0.48 3.71
N PHE A 28 7.32 0.62 3.49
CA PHE A 28 7.75 1.48 4.58
C PHE A 28 6.58 2.07 5.38
N ALA A 29 5.45 2.34 4.72
CA ALA A 29 4.25 2.85 5.38
C ALA A 29 3.68 1.85 6.40
N THR A 30 3.87 0.54 6.21
CA THR A 30 3.37 -0.46 7.17
C THR A 30 4.07 -0.35 8.51
N PHE A 31 5.39 -0.12 8.51
CA PHE A 31 6.17 0.10 9.73
C PHE A 31 5.75 1.40 10.44
N ALA A 32 5.57 2.47 9.67
CA ALA A 32 5.08 3.75 10.21
C ALA A 32 3.67 3.58 10.82
N ASN A 33 2.79 2.83 10.17
CA ASN A 33 1.43 2.58 10.64
C ASN A 33 1.42 1.83 11.99
N GLU A 34 2.25 0.80 12.14
CA GLU A 34 2.37 0.07 13.41
C GLU A 34 2.80 0.99 14.56
N ALA A 35 3.80 1.85 14.31
CA ALA A 35 4.26 2.82 15.30
C ALA A 35 3.16 3.82 15.69
N LEU A 36 2.38 4.32 14.72
CA LEU A 36 1.27 5.24 14.96
C LEU A 36 0.12 4.57 15.73
N VAL A 37 -0.23 3.33 15.38
CA VAL A 37 -1.22 2.53 16.11
C VAL A 37 -0.78 2.27 17.54
N GLU A 38 0.51 1.98 17.77
CA GLU A 38 1.05 1.82 19.12
C GLU A 38 0.97 3.14 19.91
N LEU A 39 1.31 4.25 19.27
CA LEU A 39 1.27 5.59 19.87
C LEU A 39 -0.15 5.94 20.33
N GLU A 40 -1.15 5.69 19.50
CA GLU A 40 -2.56 5.87 19.85
C GLU A 40 -2.97 4.93 20.99
N LYS A 41 -2.69 3.63 20.87
CA LYS A 41 -3.12 2.62 21.87
C LYS A 41 -2.50 2.83 23.25
N ARG A 42 -1.22 3.19 23.32
CA ARG A 42 -0.49 3.31 24.59
C ARG A 42 -0.63 4.69 25.22
N TYR A 43 -0.73 5.73 24.41
CA TYR A 43 -0.65 7.11 24.88
C TYR A 43 -1.85 7.97 24.51
N GLY A 44 -2.81 7.47 23.72
CA GLY A 44 -3.98 8.24 23.27
C GLY A 44 -3.62 9.42 22.37
N VAL A 45 -2.46 9.34 21.72
CA VAL A 45 -1.92 10.39 20.86
C VAL A 45 -2.22 10.04 19.42
N SER A 46 -2.89 10.97 18.74
CA SER A 46 -3.11 10.93 17.29
C SER A 46 -2.24 11.99 16.63
N THR A 47 -1.76 11.69 15.42
CA THR A 47 -0.88 12.52 14.61
C THR A 47 -1.52 12.93 13.28
N PRO A 48 -1.19 14.11 12.71
CA PRO A 48 -1.76 14.57 11.43
C PRO A 48 -1.39 13.73 10.20
N ILE A 49 -0.54 12.72 10.33
CA ILE A 49 -0.08 11.85 9.23
C ILE A 49 -0.78 10.48 9.24
N GLU A 50 -1.56 10.15 10.27
CA GLU A 50 -2.20 8.84 10.43
C GLU A 50 -3.02 8.42 9.22
N ASP A 51 -3.93 9.27 8.76
CA ASP A 51 -4.80 8.96 7.64
C ASP A 51 -4.00 8.62 6.37
N ARG A 52 -2.95 9.39 6.10
CA ARG A 52 -2.09 9.18 4.93
C ARG A 52 -1.30 7.87 5.04
N VAL A 53 -0.74 7.58 6.22
CA VAL A 53 0.03 6.36 6.46
C VAL A 53 -0.86 5.12 6.41
N GLN A 54 -2.10 5.21 6.93
CA GLN A 54 -3.10 4.14 6.84
C GLN A 54 -3.53 3.90 5.39
N GLU A 55 -3.78 4.95 4.61
CA GLU A 55 -4.09 4.85 3.17
C GLU A 55 -3.00 4.07 2.43
N LEU A 56 -1.74 4.45 2.60
CA LEU A 56 -0.59 3.81 1.98
C LEU A 56 -0.42 2.35 2.43
N THR A 57 -0.63 2.08 3.72
CA THR A 57 -0.60 0.72 4.28
C THR A 57 -1.68 -0.16 3.69
N HIS A 58 -2.91 0.33 3.57
CA HIS A 58 -4.01 -0.41 2.95
C HIS A 58 -3.74 -0.66 1.46
N ARG A 59 -3.23 0.35 0.74
CA ARG A 59 -2.84 0.22 -0.67
C ARG A 59 -1.76 -0.86 -0.84
N TYR A 60 -0.75 -0.86 0.03
CA TYR A 60 0.29 -1.90 0.07
C TYR A 60 -0.30 -3.30 0.24
N TYR A 61 -1.13 -3.51 1.27
CA TYR A 61 -1.68 -4.84 1.55
C TYR A 61 -2.62 -5.34 0.45
N ARG A 62 -3.45 -4.47 -0.13
CA ARG A 62 -4.32 -4.84 -1.25
C ARG A 62 -3.52 -5.27 -2.47
N GLY A 63 -2.42 -4.60 -2.78
CA GLY A 63 -1.52 -5.02 -3.86
C GLY A 63 -0.74 -6.29 -3.50
N LEU A 64 -0.37 -6.46 -2.23
CA LEU A 64 0.30 -7.68 -1.77
C LEU A 64 -0.60 -8.91 -1.89
N GLU A 65 -1.91 -8.76 -1.63
CA GLU A 65 -2.90 -9.83 -1.81
C GLU A 65 -2.95 -10.29 -3.27
N ILE A 66 -3.03 -9.37 -4.22
CA ILE A 66 -2.92 -9.69 -5.66
C ILE A 66 -1.62 -10.45 -5.95
N PHE A 67 -0.51 -9.99 -5.37
CA PHE A 67 0.80 -10.62 -5.55
C PHE A 67 0.89 -12.06 -5.02
N GLN A 68 0.22 -12.35 -3.91
CA GLN A 68 0.21 -13.69 -3.31
C GLN A 68 -0.68 -14.66 -4.08
N THR A 69 -1.74 -14.14 -4.72
CA THR A 69 -2.63 -14.90 -5.61
C THR A 69 -2.04 -15.07 -7.01
N LEU A 70 -1.12 -14.20 -7.40
CA LEU A 70 -0.44 -14.27 -8.69
C LEU A 70 0.45 -15.52 -8.78
N ASP A 71 0.04 -16.49 -9.59
CA ASP A 71 0.91 -17.55 -10.12
C ASP A 71 1.80 -16.98 -11.26
N GLU A 72 2.49 -17.82 -12.05
CA GLU A 72 3.29 -17.38 -13.22
C GLU A 72 2.51 -16.43 -14.15
N SER A 73 1.21 -16.67 -14.33
CA SER A 73 0.28 -15.75 -14.98
C SER A 73 -1.18 -16.08 -14.64
N ILE A 74 -2.04 -15.07 -14.52
CA ILE A 74 -3.47 -15.22 -14.21
C ILE A 74 -4.29 -14.13 -14.93
N THR A 75 -5.56 -14.40 -15.27
CA THR A 75 -6.42 -13.36 -15.84
C THR A 75 -7.06 -12.47 -14.78
N VAL A 76 -7.48 -11.26 -15.16
CA VAL A 76 -8.20 -10.33 -14.26
C VAL A 76 -9.50 -10.95 -13.73
N ASN A 77 -10.23 -11.69 -14.57
CA ASN A 77 -11.48 -12.34 -14.17
C ASN A 77 -11.22 -13.48 -13.17
N GLU A 78 -10.13 -14.23 -13.33
CA GLU A 78 -9.74 -15.26 -12.38
C GLU A 78 -9.29 -14.64 -11.05
N LEU A 79 -8.48 -13.56 -11.08
CA LEU A 79 -8.14 -12.80 -9.87
C LEU A 79 -9.37 -12.28 -9.13
N ALA A 80 -10.33 -11.72 -9.87
CA ALA A 80 -11.59 -11.22 -9.30
C ALA A 80 -12.39 -12.36 -8.64
N ALA A 81 -12.46 -13.54 -9.28
CA ALA A 81 -13.14 -14.70 -8.73
C ALA A 81 -12.43 -15.27 -7.49
N GLU A 82 -11.10 -15.39 -7.50
CA GLU A 82 -10.33 -15.95 -6.39
C GLU A 82 -10.30 -15.03 -5.16
N LEU A 83 -10.28 -13.72 -5.37
CA LEU A 83 -10.28 -12.73 -4.29
C LEU A 83 -11.69 -12.29 -3.88
N GLU A 84 -12.73 -12.81 -4.54
CA GLU A 84 -14.13 -12.40 -4.35
C GLU A 84 -14.32 -10.87 -4.49
N LEU A 85 -13.61 -10.29 -5.47
CA LEU A 85 -13.64 -8.86 -5.79
C LEU A 85 -14.37 -8.61 -7.11
N ASP A 86 -14.86 -7.39 -7.30
CA ASP A 86 -15.22 -6.93 -8.63
C ASP A 86 -13.97 -6.60 -9.47
N THR A 87 -14.14 -6.64 -10.79
CA THR A 87 -13.06 -6.40 -11.74
C THR A 87 -12.49 -4.99 -11.66
N ASP A 88 -13.28 -4.00 -11.24
CA ASP A 88 -12.84 -2.61 -11.13
C ASP A 88 -11.88 -2.46 -9.94
N GLU A 89 -12.21 -3.04 -8.79
CA GLU A 89 -11.33 -3.11 -7.62
C GLU A 89 -10.03 -3.89 -7.93
N VAL A 90 -10.10 -4.97 -8.73
CA VAL A 90 -8.88 -5.65 -9.20
C VAL A 90 -8.05 -4.73 -10.09
N HIS A 91 -8.67 -3.96 -11.00
CA HIS A 91 -7.94 -3.00 -11.84
C HIS A 91 -7.25 -1.91 -11.03
N ASP A 92 -7.89 -1.37 -9.99
CA ASP A 92 -7.30 -0.36 -9.13
C ASP A 92 -6.07 -0.90 -8.39
N ARG A 93 -6.15 -2.13 -7.88
CA ARG A 93 -5.01 -2.78 -7.21
C ARG A 93 -3.87 -3.10 -8.19
N LEU A 94 -4.19 -3.52 -9.41
CA LEU A 94 -3.19 -3.73 -10.45
C LEU A 94 -2.52 -2.42 -10.88
N ALA A 95 -3.28 -1.31 -10.97
CA ALA A 95 -2.72 0.01 -11.29
C ALA A 95 -1.68 0.46 -10.25
N TYR A 96 -1.94 0.19 -8.97
CA TYR A 96 -0.94 0.38 -7.92
C TYR A 96 0.33 -0.45 -8.18
N LEU A 97 0.21 -1.75 -8.45
CA LEU A 97 1.37 -2.60 -8.71
C LEU A 97 2.14 -2.20 -9.98
N SER A 98 1.44 -1.75 -11.02
CA SER A 98 2.06 -1.23 -12.25
C SER A 98 2.81 0.08 -12.03
N THR A 99 2.39 0.92 -11.07
CA THR A 99 3.10 2.17 -10.72
C THR A 99 4.54 1.90 -10.25
N PHE A 100 4.77 0.70 -9.70
CA PHE A 100 6.06 0.27 -9.18
C PHE A 100 6.75 -0.79 -10.06
N ASP A 101 6.30 -0.94 -11.32
CA ASP A 101 6.82 -1.91 -12.30
C ASP A 101 6.83 -3.36 -11.79
N ARG A 102 5.95 -3.69 -10.85
CA ARG A 102 5.96 -4.97 -10.15
C ARG A 102 5.22 -6.09 -10.90
N ILE A 103 4.37 -5.72 -11.86
CA ILE A 103 3.61 -6.64 -12.70
C ILE A 103 3.70 -6.21 -14.16
N ARG A 104 3.51 -7.17 -15.07
CA ARG A 104 3.24 -6.90 -16.49
C ARG A 104 1.86 -7.38 -16.86
N ARG A 105 1.18 -6.60 -17.71
CA ARG A 105 -0.15 -6.92 -18.24
C ARG A 105 -0.08 -7.10 -19.75
N ASP A 106 -0.69 -8.16 -20.26
CA ASP A 106 -0.91 -8.41 -21.67
C ASP A 106 -2.41 -8.70 -21.89
N GLY A 107 -3.14 -7.70 -22.40
CA GLY A 107 -4.60 -7.75 -22.42
C GLY A 107 -5.17 -7.92 -21.01
N ASP A 108 -5.85 -9.04 -20.77
CA ASP A 108 -6.44 -9.37 -19.47
C ASP A 108 -5.59 -10.34 -18.64
N THR A 109 -4.43 -10.75 -19.13
CA THR A 109 -3.50 -11.61 -18.40
C THR A 109 -2.46 -10.76 -17.67
N VAL A 110 -2.22 -11.07 -16.40
CA VAL A 110 -1.27 -10.43 -15.51
C VAL A 110 -0.20 -11.44 -15.11
N ARG A 111 1.05 -11.00 -15.02
CA ARG A 111 2.18 -11.77 -14.50
C ARG A 111 3.08 -10.90 -13.61
N SER A 112 3.76 -11.52 -12.65
CA SER A 112 4.73 -10.84 -11.81
C SER A 112 6.01 -10.50 -12.60
N VAL A 113 6.74 -9.49 -12.14
CA VAL A 113 8.08 -9.17 -12.62
C VAL A 113 9.07 -9.62 -11.56
N GLU A 114 9.99 -10.52 -11.92
CA GLU A 114 11.15 -10.89 -11.11
C GLU A 114 12.16 -9.74 -10.97
#